data_AF-A0A1I2THM3-F1
#
_entry.id   AF-A0A1I2THM3-F1
#
_cell.length_a   1.000
_cell.length_b   1.000
_cell.length_c   1.000
_cell.angle_alpha   90.00
_cell.angle_beta   90.00
_cell.angle_gamma   90.00
#
_symmetry.space_group_name_H-M   'P 1'
#
loop_
_entity.id
_entity.type
_entity.pdbx_description
1 polymer ?
#
loop_
_entity_poly.entity_id
_entity_poly.type
_entity_poly.pdbx_seq_one_letter_code
_entity_poly.pdbx_strand_id
1 'polypeptide(L)' 'MDTLRAKDPLEALGQIAALERQLDAETEIQVRRARVQGCSWEVIAAALGVSRQAVHKRFAGRAGLLRRKHK' A
#
# COMPACT_ATOMS: atom_id res chain seq x y z
N MET A 1 -9.51 -5.79 19.09
CA MET A 1 -9.07 -6.19 17.74
C MET A 1 -9.84 -7.46 17.37
N ASP A 2 -11.14 -7.33 17.07
CA ASP A 2 -12.06 -8.48 16.91
C ASP A 2 -12.76 -8.52 15.54
N THR A 3 -12.38 -7.62 14.63
CA THR A 3 -13.00 -7.45 13.30
C THR A 3 -12.72 -8.60 12.34
N LEU A 4 -11.62 -9.35 12.54
CA LEU A 4 -11.25 -10.49 11.69
C LEU A 4 -11.96 -11.81 12.08
N ARG A 5 -12.83 -11.79 13.10
CA ARG A 5 -13.61 -12.96 13.56
C ARG A 5 -15.09 -12.85 13.19
N ALA A 6 -15.44 -12.15 12.10
CA ALA A 6 -16.81 -12.17 11.61
C ALA A 6 -17.26 -13.62 11.35
N LYS A 7 -18.49 -13.96 11.74
CA LYS A 7 -19.03 -15.32 11.55
C LYS A 7 -19.14 -15.69 10.07
N ASP A 8 -19.27 -14.69 9.21
CA ASP A 8 -19.25 -14.82 7.76
C ASP A 8 -17.85 -14.46 7.19
N PRO A 9 -17.15 -15.40 6.55
CA PRO A 9 -15.89 -15.14 5.87
C PRO A 9 -15.95 -14.02 4.83
N LEU A 10 -17.09 -13.81 4.17
CA LEU A 10 -17.23 -12.74 3.16
C LEU A 10 -17.24 -11.36 3.80
N GLU A 11 -17.86 -11.21 4.96
CA GLU A 11 -17.83 -9.96 5.74
C GLU A 11 -16.41 -9.67 6.23
N ALA A 12 -15.70 -10.69 6.73
CA ALA A 12 -14.30 -10.56 7.14
C ALA A 12 -13.41 -10.13 5.97
N LEU A 13 -13.59 -10.72 4.77
CA LEU A 13 -12.88 -10.32 3.56
C LEU A 13 -13.19 -8.88 3.14
N GLY A 14 -14.44 -8.43 3.28
CA GLY A 14 -14.82 -7.04 3.03
C GLY A 14 -14.10 -6.06 3.97
N GLN A 15 -13.98 -6.41 5.25
CA GLN A 15 -13.24 -5.63 6.24
C GLN A 15 -11.73 -5.62 5.97
N ILE A 16 -11.15 -6.78 5.62
CA ILE A 16 -9.75 -6.89 5.20
C ILE A 16 -9.50 -5.98 3.99
N ALA A 17 -10.35 -6.03 2.97
CA ALA A 17 -10.23 -5.19 1.78
C ALA A 17 -10.36 -3.68 2.09
N ALA A 18 -11.10 -3.29 3.13
CA ALA A 18 -11.15 -1.91 3.60
C ALA A 18 -9.83 -1.50 4.29
N LEU A 19 -9.28 -2.36 5.15
CA LEU A 19 -8.01 -2.14 5.84
C LEU A 19 -6.83 -2.09 4.85
N GLU A 20 -6.81 -2.97 3.85
CA GLU A 20 -5.79 -2.95 2.79
C GLU A 20 -5.80 -1.63 2.03
N ARG A 21 -6.99 -1.08 1.72
CA ARG A 21 -7.11 0.23 1.06
C ARG A 21 -6.58 1.38 1.92
N GLN A 22 -6.86 1.35 3.22
CA GLN A 22 -6.33 2.36 4.16
C GLN A 22 -4.81 2.24 4.28
N LEU A 23 -4.29 1.03 4.38
CA LEU A 23 -2.85 0.77 4.43
C LEU A 23 -2.15 1.20 3.14
N ASP A 24 -2.75 0.91 1.98
CA ASP A 24 -2.22 1.33 0.68
C ASP A 24 -2.13 2.87 0.58
N ALA A 25 -3.14 3.59 1.06
CA ALA A 25 -3.14 5.06 1.06
C ALA A 25 -2.10 5.65 2.02
N GLU A 26 -1.99 5.13 3.25
CA GLU A 26 -0.98 5.58 4.20
C GLU A 26 0.43 5.28 3.69
N THR A 27 0.64 4.11 3.06
CA THR A 27 1.92 3.74 2.44
C THR A 27 2.33 4.76 1.38
N GLU A 28 1.40 5.20 0.52
CA GLU A 28 1.69 6.22 -0.50
C GLU A 28 2.11 7.56 0.13
N ILE A 29 1.43 7.99 1.19
CA ILE A 29 1.76 9.20 1.95
C ILE A 29 3.18 9.09 2.51
N GLN A 30 3.52 7.96 3.13
CA GLN A 30 4.83 7.75 3.74
C GLN A 30 5.95 7.63 2.70
N VAL A 31 5.72 6.95 1.57
CA VAL A 31 6.67 6.89 0.45
C VAL A 31 6.93 8.30 -0.09
N ARG A 32 5.88 9.12 -0.27
CA ARG A 32 6.03 10.50 -0.71
C ARG A 32 6.83 11.33 0.29
N ARG A 33 6.54 11.21 1.59
CA ARG A 33 7.30 11.89 2.66
C ARG A 33 8.78 11.48 2.65
N ALA A 34 9.08 10.20 2.55
CA ALA A 34 10.44 9.69 2.45
C ALA A 34 11.18 10.22 1.21
N ARG A 35 10.49 10.29 0.06
CA ARG A 35 11.06 10.89 -1.16
C ARG A 35 11.35 12.38 -1.01
N VAL A 36 10.47 13.14 -0.36
CA VAL A 36 10.69 14.56 -0.05
C VAL A 36 11.86 14.76 0.91
N GLN A 37 12.06 13.84 1.86
CA GLN A 37 13.22 13.83 2.77
C GLN A 37 14.53 13.38 2.11
N GLY A 38 14.50 13.06 0.81
CA GLY A 38 15.69 12.65 0.06
C GLY A 38 16.04 11.16 0.14
N CYS A 39 15.23 10.33 0.79
CA CYS A 39 15.46 8.88 0.86
C CYS A 39 15.46 8.27 -0.55
N SER A 40 16.47 7.47 -0.89
CA SER A 40 16.53 6.79 -2.19
C SER A 40 15.42 5.75 -2.35
N TRP A 41 15.07 5.43 -3.59
CA TRP A 41 14.10 4.37 -3.88
C TRP A 41 14.50 3.00 -3.34
N GLU A 42 15.81 2.75 -3.22
CA GLU A 42 16.35 1.52 -2.67
C GLU A 42 16.10 1.40 -1.17
N VAL A 43 16.33 2.48 -0.42
CA VAL A 43 16.04 2.54 1.03
C VAL A 43 14.55 2.34 1.29
N ILE A 44 13.70 2.99 0.50
CA ILE A 44 12.23 2.84 0.62
C ILE A 44 11.81 1.40 0.30
N ALA A 45 12.39 0.79 -0.73
CA ALA A 45 12.07 -0.59 -1.10
C ALA A 45 12.51 -1.60 -0.04
N ALA A 46 13.70 -1.40 0.54
CA ALA A 46 14.19 -2.20 1.67
C ALA A 46 13.24 -2.10 2.88
N ALA A 47 12.78 -0.89 3.23
CA ALA A 47 11.84 -0.68 4.33
C ALA A 47 10.47 -1.34 4.09
N LEU A 48 10.02 -1.41 2.83
CA LEU A 48 8.78 -2.06 2.43
C LEU A 48 8.91 -3.58 2.18
N GLY A 49 10.13 -4.14 2.26
CA GLY A 49 10.38 -5.56 1.98
C GLY A 49 10.13 -5.97 0.53
N VAL A 50 10.28 -5.05 -0.42
CA VAL A 50 10.04 -5.31 -1.85
C VAL A 50 11.23 -4.87 -2.69
N SER A 51 11.25 -5.24 -3.97
CA SER A 51 12.33 -4.81 -4.87
C SER A 51 12.24 -3.32 -5.22
N ARG A 52 13.39 -2.69 -5.48
CA ARG A 52 13.46 -1.30 -5.97
C ARG A 52 12.59 -1.07 -7.20
N GLN A 53 12.56 -2.04 -8.12
CA GLN A 53 11.72 -1.97 -9.32
C GLN A 53 10.23 -2.00 -8.98
N ALA A 54 9.80 -2.81 -8.01
CA ALA A 54 8.41 -2.88 -7.57
C ALA A 54 7.93 -1.56 -6.98
N VAL A 55 8.71 -0.94 -6.09
CA VAL A 55 8.41 0.40 -5.54
C VAL A 55 8.42 1.45 -6.63
N HIS A 56 9.41 1.45 -7.51
CA HIS A 56 9.50 2.45 -8.58
C HIS A 56 8.30 2.35 -9.53
N LYS A 57 7.90 1.13 -9.92
CA LYS A 57 6.71 0.90 -10.74
C LYS A 57 5.43 1.37 -10.05
N ARG A 58 5.32 1.17 -8.73
CA ARG A 58 4.12 1.51 -7.96
C ARG A 58 4.01 3.01 -7.64
N PHE A 59 5.12 3.71 -7.43
CA PHE A 59 5.14 5.05 -6.83
C PHE A 59 5.89 6.12 -7.62
N ALA A 60 6.69 5.79 -8.65
CA ALA A 60 7.53 6.77 -9.36
C ALA A 60 6.94 7.33 -10.66
N GLY A 61 5.77 6.86 -11.10
CA GLY A 61 5.12 7.30 -12.34
C GLY A 61 4.11 8.44 -12.14
N ARG A 62 3.80 9.17 -13.23
CA ARG A 62 2.69 10.16 -13.30
C ARG A 62 1.30 9.50 -13.14
N ALA A 63 1.25 8.17 -13.23
CA ALA A 63 0.16 7.33 -12.79
C ALA A 63 0.55 6.71 -11.44
N GLY A 64 0.51 7.49 -10.36
CA GLY A 64 0.31 6.88 -9.04
C GLY A 64 -0.89 5.95 -9.18
N LEU A 65 -0.78 4.72 -8.66
CA LEU A 65 -1.69 3.60 -8.93
C LEU A 65 -3.09 3.84 -8.32
N LEU A 66 -3.74 4.96 -8.60
CA LEU A 66 -5.17 5.11 -8.50
C LEU A 66 -5.75 4.04 -9.41
N ARG A 67 -6.31 3.03 -8.75
CA ARG A 67 -7.19 1.99 -9.28
C ARG A 67 -6.50 0.68 -9.66
N ARG A 68 -6.20 -0.15 -8.64
CA ARG A 68 -6.58 -1.56 -8.77
C ARG A 68 -8.09 -1.59 -8.99
N LYS A 69 -8.55 -1.72 -10.25
CA LYS A 69 -9.94 -2.08 -10.56
C LYS A 69 -10.18 -3.47 -9.97
N HIS A 70 -10.83 -3.54 -8.81
CA HIS A 70 -11.62 -4.71 -8.48
C HIS A 70 -13.05 -4.44 -8.95
N LYS A 71 -13.49 -5.27 -9.89
CA LYS A 71 -14.89 -5.44 -10.27
C LYS A 71 -15.58 -6.26 -9.19
#